data_AF-A0A920U4F9-F1
#
_entry.id   AF-A0A920U4F9-F1
#
_cell.length_a   1.000
_cell.length_b   1.000
_cell.length_c   1.000
_cell.angle_alpha   90.00
_cell.angle_beta   90.00
_cell.angle_gamma   90.00
#
_symmetry.space_group_name_H-M   'P 1'
#
loop_
_entity.id
_entity.type
_entity.pdbx_description
1 polymer ?
#
loop_
_entity_poly.entity_id
_entity_poly.type
_entity_poly.pdbx_seq_one_letter_code
_entity_poly.pdbx_strand_id
1 'polypeptide(L)'
;MQVVRIYTGEDGESHLEELDLPYDQMETSERTPVENAKNIHFRRYQPGSFIDWHPAPQRQYVITLEGQVEIGLGDGTKTRIWTRRCSASR
;
A
#
# COMPACT_ATOMS: atom_id res chain seq x y z
N MET A 1 10.31 -4.39 4.29
CA MET A 1 8.84 -4.40 4.10
C MET A 1 8.53 -3.67 2.81
N GLN A 2 7.49 -4.05 2.05
CA GLN A 2 7.08 -3.27 0.88
C GLN A 2 6.10 -2.18 1.33
N VAL A 3 6.39 -0.93 0.97
CA VAL A 3 5.50 0.20 1.22
C VAL A 3 5.40 0.99 -0.07
N VAL A 4 4.17 1.23 -0.51
CA VAL A 4 3.89 1.95 -1.73
C VAL A 4 2.97 3.10 -1.39
N ARG A 5 3.30 4.30 -1.89
CA ARG A 5 2.40 5.45 -1.81
C ARG A 5 1.79 5.70 -3.17
N ILE A 6 0.48 5.89 -3.17
CA ILE A 6 -0.26 6.39 -4.31
C ILE A 6 -0.67 7.83 -3.98
N TYR A 7 -0.43 8.74 -4.92
CA TYR A 7 -0.68 10.15 -4.73
C TYR A 7 -1.10 10.81 -6.05
N THR A 8 -1.74 11.97 -5.95
CA THR A 8 -2.07 12.79 -7.13
C THR A 8 -0.88 13.66 -7.48
N GLY A 9 -0.42 13.57 -8.74
CA GLY A 9 0.69 14.35 -9.27
C GLY A 9 0.27 15.76 -9.68
N GLU A 10 1.24 16.55 -10.16
CA GLU A 10 0.99 17.90 -10.68
C GLU A 10 0.12 17.91 -11.95
N ASP A 11 0.10 16.78 -12.68
CA ASP A 11 -0.75 16.54 -13.84
C ASP A 11 -2.22 16.20 -13.48
N GLY A 12 -2.53 16.07 -12.19
CA GLY A 12 -3.86 15.67 -11.72
C GLY A 12 -4.13 14.17 -11.80
N GLU A 13 -3.17 13.38 -12.28
CA GLU A 13 -3.28 11.93 -12.40
C GLU A 13 -2.73 11.21 -11.16
N SER A 14 -3.02 9.92 -11.04
CA SER A 14 -2.47 9.11 -9.96
C SER A 14 -1.06 8.64 -10.32
N HIS A 15 -0.15 8.70 -9.35
CA HIS A 15 1.24 8.25 -9.44
C HIS A 15 1.56 7.27 -8.33
N LEU A 16 2.62 6.48 -8.53
CA LEU A 16 3.09 5.48 -7.59
C LEU A 16 4.56 5.72 -7.25
N GLU A 17 4.88 5.68 -5.95
CA GLU A 17 6.26 5.62 -5.47
C GLU A 17 6.44 4.48 -4.46
N GLU A 18 7.53 3.73 -4.59
CA GLU A 18 7.99 2.84 -3.53
C GLU A 18 8.68 3.69 -2.46
N LEU A 19 8.28 3.50 -1.20
CA LEU A 19 8.84 4.24 -0.09
C LEU A 19 9.83 3.38 0.69
N ASP A 20 11.00 3.95 0.92
CA ASP A 20 11.85 3.55 2.04
C ASP A 20 11.44 4.36 3.26
N LEU A 21 11.01 3.68 4.33
CA LEU A 21 10.53 4.37 5.51
C LEU A 21 11.70 4.70 6.44
N PRO A 22 11.69 5.88 7.09
CA PRO A 22 12.78 6.28 7.98
C PRO A 22 12.67 5.52 9.30
N TYR A 23 13.31 4.37 9.38
CA TYR A 23 13.39 3.58 10.60
C TYR A 23 14.48 4.12 11.53
N ASP A 24 14.13 4.30 12.79
CA ASP A 24 15.08 4.56 13.86
C ASP A 24 15.42 3.25 14.58
N GLN A 25 16.71 3.03 14.83
CA GLN A 25 17.21 1.88 15.58
C GLN A 25 16.85 2.02 17.07
N MET A 26 16.32 0.94 17.65
CA MET A 26 16.12 0.76 19.08
C MET A 26 16.95 -0.43 19.59
N GLU A 27 16.94 -0.67 20.91
CA GLU A 27 17.76 -1.72 21.56
C GLU A 27 17.56 -3.11 20.92
N THR A 28 16.33 -3.45 20.54
CA THR A 28 15.95 -4.78 20.03
C THR A 28 15.09 -4.73 18.76
N SER A 29 14.83 -3.56 18.19
CA SER A 29 13.94 -3.39 17.04
C SER A 29 14.23 -2.12 16.26
N GLU A 30 13.52 -1.92 15.15
CA GLU A 30 13.52 -0.71 14.34
C GLU A 30 12.08 -0.18 14.23
N ARG A 31 11.88 1.14 14.26
CA ARG A 31 10.54 1.72 14.19
C ARG A 31 10.56 3.08 13.49
N THR A 32 9.51 3.38 12.72
CA THR A 32 9.25 4.73 12.21
C THR A 32 8.62 5.63 13.28
N PRO A 33 8.65 6.97 13.10
CA PRO A 33 7.90 7.90 13.93
C PRO A 33 6.41 7.55 14.05
N VAL A 34 5.79 7.94 15.17
CA VAL A 34 4.37 7.67 15.42
C VAL A 34 3.51 8.55 14.52
N GLU A 35 2.59 7.92 13.78
CA GLU A 35 1.53 8.61 13.05
C GLU A 35 0.18 8.36 13.71
N ASN A 36 -0.59 9.43 13.95
CA ASN A 36 -1.93 9.33 14.51
C ASN A 36 -2.95 8.90 13.45
N ALA A 37 -3.75 7.87 13.74
CA ALA A 37 -4.88 7.47 12.91
C ALA A 37 -6.19 8.00 13.51
N LYS A 38 -7.10 8.50 12.65
CA LYS A 38 -8.43 8.97 13.08
C LYS A 38 -9.42 7.81 13.29
N ASN A 39 -9.36 6.79 12.44
CA ASN A 39 -10.25 5.64 12.45
C ASN A 39 -9.46 4.39 12.02
N ILE A 40 -9.89 3.21 12.48
CA ILE A 40 -9.34 1.91 12.08
C ILE A 40 -10.50 0.96 11.79
N HIS A 41 -10.41 0.20 10.70
CA HIS A 41 -11.33 -0.88 10.40
C HIS A 41 -10.61 -2.06 9.75
N PHE A 42 -11.16 -3.25 9.91
CA PHE A 42 -10.72 -4.46 9.22
C PHE A 42 -11.69 -4.76 8.08
N ARG A 43 -11.15 -4.99 6.88
CA ARG A 43 -11.96 -5.30 5.69
C ARG A 43 -11.45 -6.58 5.05
N ARG A 44 -12.38 -7.38 4.53
CA ARG A 44 -12.10 -8.60 3.77
C ARG A 44 -12.84 -8.55 2.45
N TYR A 45 -12.21 -9.08 1.41
CA TYR A 45 -12.79 -9.26 0.08
C TYR A 45 -12.70 -10.73 -0.31
N GLN A 46 -13.64 -11.18 -1.14
CA GLN A 46 -13.53 -12.49 -1.78
C GLN A 46 -12.49 -12.42 -2.91
N PRO A 47 -11.80 -13.53 -3.24
CA PRO A 47 -10.93 -13.57 -4.42
C PRO A 47 -11.65 -13.11 -5.69
N GLY A 48 -10.99 -12.28 -6.48
CA GLY A 48 -11.58 -11.69 -7.70
C GLY A 48 -12.51 -10.49 -7.46
N SER A 49 -12.68 -10.03 -6.23
CA SER A 49 -13.36 -8.75 -5.98
C SER A 49 -12.64 -7.61 -6.68
N PHE A 50 -13.39 -6.78 -7.39
CA PHE A 50 -12.87 -5.60 -8.10
C PHE A 50 -13.53 -4.33 -7.56
N ILE A 51 -12.75 -3.27 -7.44
CA ILE A 51 -13.23 -1.94 -7.09
C ILE A 51 -12.99 -1.07 -8.32
N ASP A 52 -14.06 -0.51 -8.86
CA ASP A 52 -14.00 0.30 -10.08
C ASP A 52 -13.20 1.60 -9.86
N TRP A 53 -12.86 2.29 -10.94
CA TRP A 53 -12.05 3.51 -10.89
C TRP A 53 -12.68 4.60 -10.03
N HIS A 54 -11.92 5.10 -9.04
CA HIS A 54 -12.37 6.14 -8.13
C HIS A 54 -11.17 6.90 -7.55
N PRO A 55 -11.35 8.19 -7.20
CA PRO A 55 -10.41 8.88 -6.32
C PRO A 55 -10.42 8.24 -4.93
N ALA A 56 -9.25 8.13 -4.30
CA ALA A 56 -9.19 7.70 -2.91
C ALA A 56 -9.99 8.68 -2.02
N PRO A 57 -10.95 8.20 -1.21
CA PRO A 57 -11.86 9.08 -0.47
C PRO A 57 -11.14 9.92 0.61
N GLN A 58 -9.96 9.49 1.04
CA GLN A 58 -9.11 10.17 2.02
C GLN A 58 -7.68 9.63 1.96
N ARG A 59 -6.74 10.38 2.56
CA ARG A 59 -5.41 9.85 2.88
C ARG A 59 -5.54 8.79 3.97
N GLN A 60 -5.10 7.57 3.69
CA GLN A 60 -5.24 6.43 4.58
C GLN A 60 -4.12 5.40 4.34
N TYR A 61 -3.85 4.60 5.37
CA TYR A 61 -3.04 3.40 5.24
C TYR A 61 -3.93 2.21 4.89
N VAL A 62 -3.54 1.47 3.85
CA VAL A 62 -4.10 0.15 3.55
C VAL A 62 -3.03 -0.87 3.83
N ILE A 63 -3.19 -1.63 4.92
CA ILE A 63 -2.25 -2.65 5.34
C ILE A 63 -2.84 -4.01 4.98
N THR A 64 -2.25 -4.67 3.99
CA THR A 64 -2.65 -6.03 3.60
C THR A 64 -2.13 -7.01 4.65
N LEU A 65 -3.04 -7.62 5.41
CA LEU A 65 -2.72 -8.59 6.47
C LEU A 65 -2.66 -10.04 5.96
N GLU A 66 -3.41 -10.35 4.90
CA GLU A 66 -3.40 -11.66 4.26
C GLU A 66 -3.72 -11.54 2.75
N GLY A 67 -3.09 -12.39 1.94
CA GLY A 67 -3.37 -12.49 0.50
C GLY A 67 -2.60 -11.49 -0.34
N GLN A 68 -3.28 -10.95 -1.35
CA GLN A 68 -2.71 -10.02 -2.31
C GLN A 68 -3.70 -8.93 -2.72
N VAL A 69 -3.17 -7.78 -3.12
CA VAL A 69 -3.90 -6.74 -3.82
C VAL A 69 -3.10 -6.31 -5.06
N GLU A 70 -3.78 -6.12 -6.19
CA GLU A 70 -3.24 -5.44 -7.37
C GLU A 70 -3.87 -4.05 -7.41
N ILE A 71 -3.04 -3.03 -7.64
CA ILE A 71 -3.50 -1.65 -7.81
C ILE A 71 -3.08 -1.18 -9.18
N GLY A 72 -4.03 -0.66 -9.95
CA GLY A 72 -3.80 -0.08 -11.27
C GLY A 72 -4.01 1.43 -11.26
N LEU A 73 -3.23 2.15 -12.08
CA LEU A 73 -3.36 3.58 -12.32
C LEU A 73 -3.89 3.84 -13.74
N GLY A 74 -4.31 5.09 -14.00
CA GLY A 74 -4.93 5.47 -15.27
C GLY A 74 -4.01 5.35 -16.49
N ASP A 75 -2.70 5.44 -16.29
CA ASP A 75 -1.65 5.25 -17.30
C ASP A 75 -1.36 3.77 -17.62
N GLY A 76 -2.04 2.83 -16.95
CA GLY A 76 -1.83 1.39 -17.09
C GLY A 76 -0.74 0.81 -16.16
N THR A 77 -0.07 1.65 -15.36
CA THR A 77 0.86 1.19 -14.33
C THR A 77 0.16 0.30 -13.31
N LYS A 78 0.82 -0.79 -12.91
CA LYS A 78 0.31 -1.76 -11.94
C LYS A 78 1.34 -2.12 -10.89
N THR A 79 0.90 -2.24 -9.64
CA THR A 79 1.69 -2.84 -8.56
C THR A 79 0.92 -3.95 -7.88
N ARG A 80 1.64 -4.92 -7.31
CA ARG A 80 1.07 -5.97 -6.46
C ARG A 80 1.73 -5.98 -5.11
N ILE A 81 0.90 -5.98 -4.08
CA ILE A 81 1.32 -6.07 -2.68
C ILE A 81 0.92 -7.45 -2.17
N TRP A 82 1.88 -8.18 -1.62
CA TRP A 82 1.71 -9.54 -1.11
C TRP A 82 2.09 -9.60 0.37
N THR A 83 1.37 -10.39 1.17
CA THR A 83 1.75 -10.61 2.57
C THR A 83 2.83 -11.66 2.76
N ARG A 84 3.07 -12.48 1.72
CA ARG A 84 4.23 -13.36 1.59
C ARG A 84 4.76 -13.21 0.17
N ARG A 85 6.03 -12.85 0.02
CA ARG A 85 6.72 -13.09 -1.26
C ARG A 85 6.78 -14.61 -1.43
N CYS A 86 6.09 -15.14 -2.44
CA CYS A 86 6.45 -16.45 -2.95
C CYS A 86 7.88 -16.28 -3.46
N SER A 87 8.86 -16.90 -2.82
CA SER A 87 10.19 -17.04 -3.39
C SER A 87 10.02 -17.86 -4.66
N ALA A 88 9.85 -17.20 -5.80
CA ALA A 88 10.07 -17.85 -7.07
C ALA A 88 11.57 -18.21 -7.07
N SER A 89 11.87 -19.45 -6.69
CA SER A 89 13.13 -20.08 -7.06
C SER A 89 13.22 -19.98 -8.59
N ARG A 90 14.29 -19.34 -9.07
CA ARG A 90 14.69 -19.49 -10.47
C ARG A 90 14.97 -20.95 -10.77
#